data_AF-A0A2V8VIW3-F1
#
_entry.id   AF-A0A2V8VIW3-F1
#
_cell.length_a   1.000
_cell.length_b   1.000
_cell.length_c   1.000
_cell.angle_alpha   90.00
_cell.angle_beta   90.00
_cell.angle_gamma   90.00
#
_symmetry.space_group_name_H-M   'P 1'
#
loop_
_entity.id
_entity.type
_entity.pdbx_description
1 polymer ?
#
loop_
_entity_poly.entity_id
_entity_poly.type
_entity_poly.pdbx_seq_one_letter_code
_entity_poly.pdbx_strand_id
1 'polypeptide(L)'
;MVLSSDKSYPRGFREQHGMQAAPRFGIAYDPFGDGKTAIRTGFGILKETIPTYNSYFWSMVSNPPVQIEPNIFYGQMDTLLQRKGLLFPVGSSSIQLNDKVPSIYKYSFGIQRELKKDLSIDISYVGNVARHLIQGININEVPYGAHFKPQNQDS
;
A
#
# COMPACT_ATOMS: atom_id res chain seq x y z
N MET A 1 -18.80 -2.16 17.97
CA MET A 1 -18.68 -1.40 16.70
C MET A 1 -18.60 0.07 17.06
N VAL A 2 -17.66 0.80 16.47
CA VAL A 2 -17.50 2.24 16.69
C VAL A 2 -18.25 2.97 15.58
N LEU A 3 -19.08 3.95 15.95
CA LEU A 3 -19.79 4.77 14.98
C LEU A 3 -18.89 5.91 14.49
N SER A 4 -19.07 6.36 13.25
CA SER A 4 -18.32 7.51 12.71
C SER A 4 -18.51 8.81 13.53
N SER A 5 -19.62 8.92 14.26
CA SER A 5 -19.93 10.03 15.17
C SER A 5 -19.37 9.87 16.58
N ASP A 6 -18.76 8.74 16.91
CA ASP A 6 -18.20 8.46 18.23
C ASP A 6 -16.92 9.29 18.45
N LYS A 7 -16.96 10.19 19.43
CA LYS A 7 -15.84 11.08 19.77
C LYS A 7 -14.70 10.37 20.51
N SER A 8 -14.92 9.15 20.99
CA SER A 8 -13.89 8.34 21.67
C SER A 8 -12.90 7.70 20.70
N TYR A 9 -13.16 7.73 19.40
CA TYR A 9 -12.34 7.13 18.36
C TYR A 9 -11.78 8.18 17.40
N PRO A 10 -10.54 8.02 16.90
CA PRO A 10 -9.96 9.01 16.01
C PRO A 10 -10.72 9.11 14.68
N ARG A 11 -10.78 10.34 14.15
CA ARG A 11 -11.54 10.66 12.93
C ARG A 11 -11.04 9.83 11.75
N GLY A 12 -11.99 9.25 11.00
CA GLY A 12 -11.67 8.40 9.86
C GLY A 12 -11.14 7.01 10.24
N PHE A 13 -11.37 6.58 11.48
CA PHE A 13 -10.99 5.28 12.04
C PHE A 13 -9.49 4.97 12.08
N ARG A 14 -8.64 5.99 11.96
CA ARG A 14 -7.18 5.89 11.97
C ARG A 14 -6.55 7.07 12.70
N GLU A 15 -5.37 6.86 13.27
CA GLU A 15 -4.58 7.94 13.83
C GLU A 15 -4.11 8.89 12.72
N GLN A 16 -4.27 10.20 12.93
CA GLN A 16 -3.80 11.16 11.95
C GLN A 16 -2.27 11.27 12.04
N HIS A 17 -1.59 11.02 10.92
CA HIS A 17 -0.15 11.25 10.85
C HIS A 17 0.15 12.73 11.03
N GLY A 18 1.12 13.05 11.88
CA GLY A 18 1.65 14.40 12.02
C GLY A 18 2.38 14.88 10.76
N MET A 19 3.05 16.03 10.86
CA MET A 19 3.84 16.57 9.75
C MET A 19 4.93 15.58 9.30
N GLN A 20 4.98 15.31 8.00
CA GLN A 20 5.89 14.34 7.42
C GLN A 20 6.95 15.01 6.55
N ALA A 21 8.19 14.95 6.99
CA ALA A 21 9.33 15.36 6.16
C ALA A 21 9.50 14.39 4.98
N ALA A 22 9.74 14.96 3.80
CA ALA A 22 10.05 14.25 2.57
C ALA A 22 11.23 14.95 1.87
N PRO A 23 12.44 14.93 2.48
CA PRO A 23 13.59 15.63 1.96
C PRO A 23 14.03 15.06 0.60
N ARG A 24 14.64 15.92 -0.20
CA ARG A 24 15.22 15.58 -1.51
C ARG A 24 16.53 16.33 -1.66
N PHE A 25 17.58 15.58 -1.99
CA PHE A 25 18.93 16.10 -2.16
C PHE A 25 19.49 15.60 -3.48
N GLY A 26 20.27 16.44 -4.14
CA GLY A 26 20.96 16.11 -5.37
C GLY A 26 22.31 16.79 -5.41
N ILE A 27 23.31 16.09 -5.94
CA ILE A 27 24.67 16.58 -6.11
C ILE A 27 25.06 16.35 -7.58
N ALA A 28 25.68 17.36 -8.17
CA ALA A 28 26.36 17.27 -9.45
C ALA A 28 27.81 17.72 -9.25
N TYR A 29 28.74 16.93 -9.74
CA TYR A 29 30.18 17.16 -9.57
C TYR A 29 30.92 16.89 -10.88
N ASP A 30 31.84 17.78 -11.22
CA ASP A 30 32.80 17.59 -12.30
C ASP A 30 34.17 17.27 -11.68
N PRO A 31 34.67 16.02 -11.82
CA PRO A 31 35.95 15.61 -11.26
C PRO A 31 37.18 16.31 -11.83
N PHE A 32 37.11 16.78 -13.07
CA PHE A 32 38.27 17.33 -13.79
C PHE A 32 38.19 18.85 -13.99
N GLY A 33 37.03 19.44 -13.76
CA GLY A 33 36.79 20.88 -13.92
C GLY A 33 36.84 21.34 -15.38
N ASP A 34 36.84 20.40 -16.33
CA ASP A 34 36.93 20.66 -17.77
C ASP A 34 35.55 20.70 -18.45
N GLY A 35 34.47 20.47 -17.69
CA GLY A 35 33.09 20.45 -18.15
C GLY A 35 32.71 19.20 -18.95
N LYS A 36 33.65 18.26 -19.17
CA LYS A 36 33.43 17.09 -20.03
C LYS A 36 32.97 15.87 -19.27
N THR A 37 33.18 15.84 -17.95
CA THR A 37 32.71 14.73 -17.11
C THR A 37 31.79 15.28 -16.02
N ALA A 38 30.59 14.70 -15.91
CA ALA A 38 29.65 15.05 -14.88
C ALA A 38 29.19 13.79 -14.14
N ILE A 39 29.41 13.76 -12.84
CA ILE A 39 28.83 12.77 -11.94
C ILE A 39 27.60 13.41 -11.29
N ARG A 40 26.45 12.75 -11.40
CA ARG A 40 25.19 13.20 -10.82
C ARG A 40 24.66 12.15 -9.89
N THR A 41 24.28 12.53 -8.68
CA THR A 41 23.59 11.65 -7.74
C THR A 41 22.44 12.37 -7.07
N GLY A 42 21.40 11.62 -6.72
CA GLY A 42 20.23 12.16 -6.06
C GLY A 42 19.60 11.14 -5.12
N PHE A 43 18.98 11.65 -4.06
CA PHE A 43 18.16 10.88 -3.14
C PHE A 43 16.90 11.68 -2.81
N GLY A 44 15.76 11.02 -2.74
CA GLY A 44 14.52 11.67 -2.35
C GLY A 44 13.48 10.70 -1.81
N ILE A 45 12.63 11.22 -0.93
CA ILE A 45 11.48 10.50 -0.40
C ILE A 45 10.22 11.07 -1.06
N LEU A 46 9.38 10.18 -1.58
CA LEU A 46 8.01 10.51 -1.98
C LEU A 46 7.05 9.82 -1.03
N LYS A 47 6.05 10.56 -0.60
CA LYS A 47 5.02 10.09 0.34
C LYS A 47 3.67 10.29 -0.29
N GLU A 48 2.80 9.30 -0.16
CA GLU A 48 1.42 9.36 -0.62
C GLU A 48 0.51 9.68 0.56
N THR A 49 0.11 10.94 0.69
CA THR A 49 -0.63 11.44 1.88
C THR A 49 -2.14 11.19 1.80
N ILE A 50 -2.69 11.01 0.59
CA ILE A 50 -4.10 10.74 0.37
C ILE A 50 -4.19 9.63 -0.65
N PRO A 51 -4.35 8.40 -0.21
CA PRO A 51 -4.68 7.35 -1.16
C PRO A 51 -6.20 7.48 -1.36
N THR A 52 -6.61 7.71 -2.60
CA THR A 52 -8.03 7.83 -2.98
C THR A 52 -8.65 6.45 -2.92
N TYR A 53 -9.02 6.02 -1.71
CA TYR A 53 -9.40 4.65 -1.39
C TYR A 53 -10.90 4.40 -1.56
N ASN A 54 -11.37 4.35 -2.80
CA ASN A 54 -12.76 3.97 -3.04
C ASN A 54 -13.03 2.48 -2.69
N SER A 55 -12.06 1.59 -2.90
CA SER A 55 -12.26 0.14 -2.73
C SER A 55 -12.14 -0.37 -1.28
N TYR A 56 -11.26 0.22 -0.45
CA TYR A 56 -11.00 -0.30 0.90
C TYR A 56 -11.96 0.25 1.96
N PHE A 57 -12.44 1.49 1.79
CA PHE A 57 -13.46 2.04 2.69
C PHE A 57 -14.86 1.49 2.38
N TRP A 58 -15.15 1.13 1.13
CA TRP A 58 -16.47 0.63 0.77
C TRP A 58 -16.86 -0.62 1.56
N SER A 59 -15.91 -1.56 1.74
CA SER A 59 -16.11 -2.75 2.57
C SER A 59 -16.33 -2.43 4.06
N MET A 60 -15.88 -1.27 4.54
CA MET A 60 -16.17 -0.82 5.91
C MET A 60 -17.54 -0.15 6.04
N VAL A 61 -17.99 0.55 5.00
CA VAL A 61 -19.32 1.18 4.93
C VAL A 61 -20.42 0.12 4.86
N SER A 62 -20.16 -1.01 4.20
CA SER A 62 -21.09 -2.15 4.09
C SER A 62 -20.90 -3.23 5.16
N ASN A 63 -20.07 -2.99 6.20
CA ASN A 63 -19.92 -3.95 7.29
C ASN A 63 -21.25 -4.18 8.03
N PRO A 64 -21.60 -5.42 8.42
CA PRO A 64 -22.77 -5.68 9.26
C PRO A 64 -22.67 -4.94 10.59
N PRO A 65 -23.80 -4.43 11.12
CA PRO A 65 -25.16 -4.72 10.70
C PRO A 65 -25.74 -3.73 9.68
N VAL A 66 -24.93 -2.84 9.09
CA VAL A 66 -25.40 -1.76 8.21
C VAL A 66 -25.98 -2.31 6.90
N GLN A 67 -25.37 -3.37 6.36
CA GLN A 67 -25.82 -4.05 5.14
C GLN A 67 -25.76 -5.57 5.36
N ILE A 68 -26.86 -6.25 5.06
CA ILE A 68 -26.98 -7.71 5.14
C ILE A 68 -27.39 -8.19 3.76
N GLU A 69 -26.50 -8.90 3.07
CA GLU A 69 -26.75 -9.46 1.74
C GLU A 69 -26.97 -10.98 1.86
N PRO A 70 -28.22 -11.46 1.79
CA PRO A 70 -28.50 -12.88 1.80
C PRO A 70 -28.03 -13.51 0.48
N ASN A 71 -27.18 -14.53 0.56
CA ASN A 71 -26.70 -15.25 -0.61
C ASN A 71 -27.64 -16.42 -0.93
N ILE A 72 -28.04 -16.53 -2.20
CA ILE A 72 -28.85 -17.65 -2.71
C ILE A 72 -27.90 -18.61 -3.43
N PHE A 73 -27.65 -19.77 -2.83
CA PHE A 73 -26.82 -20.83 -3.44
C PHE A 73 -27.70 -21.75 -4.29
N TYR A 74 -27.13 -22.28 -5.39
CA TYR A 74 -27.76 -23.28 -6.26
C TYR A 74 -29.13 -22.87 -6.84
N GLY A 75 -29.31 -21.58 -7.15
CA GLY A 75 -30.50 -21.04 -7.81
C GLY A 75 -30.34 -20.89 -9.33
N GLN A 76 -31.38 -21.19 -10.08
CA GLN A 76 -31.57 -20.75 -11.47
C GLN A 76 -32.49 -19.51 -11.46
N MET A 77 -32.43 -18.66 -12.49
CA MET A 77 -33.20 -17.41 -12.55
C MET A 77 -34.71 -17.63 -12.31
N ASP A 78 -35.25 -18.74 -12.82
CA ASP A 78 -36.65 -19.13 -12.66
C ASP A 78 -37.05 -19.47 -11.21
N THR A 79 -36.08 -19.83 -10.36
CA THR A 79 -36.29 -20.20 -8.95
C THR A 79 -35.89 -19.10 -7.97
N LEU A 80 -35.45 -17.95 -8.46
CA LEU A 80 -34.84 -16.88 -7.65
C LEU A 80 -35.77 -16.37 -6.54
N LEU A 81 -37.05 -16.17 -6.84
CA LEU A 81 -38.06 -15.67 -5.87
C LEU A 81 -38.56 -16.75 -4.89
N GLN A 82 -38.24 -18.02 -5.15
CA GLN A 82 -38.76 -19.16 -4.40
C GLN A 82 -37.75 -19.71 -3.36
N ARG A 83 -36.48 -19.29 -3.48
CA ARG A 83 -35.40 -19.73 -2.59
C ARG A 83 -35.22 -18.74 -1.45
N LYS A 84 -35.08 -19.28 -0.24
CA LYS A 84 -34.68 -18.49 0.94
C LYS A 84 -33.18 -18.27 0.90
N GLY A 85 -32.76 -17.01 0.88
CA GLY A 85 -31.34 -16.67 1.01
C GLY A 85 -30.82 -17.03 2.40
N LEU A 86 -29.59 -17.54 2.45
CA LEU A 86 -28.93 -17.90 3.69
C LEU A 86 -28.08 -16.72 4.17
N LEU A 87 -28.18 -16.42 5.45
CA LEU A 87 -27.34 -15.43 6.12
C LEU A 87 -26.08 -16.12 6.61
N PHE A 88 -24.99 -15.90 5.91
CA PHE A 88 -23.65 -16.26 6.39
C PHE A 88 -23.07 -15.08 7.18
N PRO A 89 -22.22 -15.33 8.20
CA PRO A 89 -21.44 -14.25 8.80
C PRO A 89 -20.53 -13.68 7.70
N VAL A 90 -20.82 -12.46 7.27
CA VAL A 90 -19.97 -11.79 6.28
C VAL A 90 -18.70 -11.30 6.99
N GLY A 91 -17.57 -11.38 6.29
CA GLY A 91 -16.29 -10.91 6.81
C GLY A 91 -16.36 -9.41 7.12
N SER A 92 -15.90 -9.01 8.30
CA SER A 92 -15.76 -7.60 8.64
C SER A 92 -14.40 -7.08 8.14
N SER A 93 -14.42 -6.03 7.33
CA SER A 93 -13.19 -5.32 6.96
C SER A 93 -12.89 -4.23 7.97
N SER A 94 -11.62 -4.02 8.31
CA SER A 94 -11.20 -2.91 9.17
C SER A 94 -9.92 -2.29 8.63
N ILE A 95 -9.73 -1.01 8.91
CA ILE A 95 -8.46 -0.34 8.67
C ILE A 95 -7.57 -0.46 9.90
N GLN A 96 -6.27 -0.51 9.65
CA GLN A 96 -5.29 -0.50 10.73
C GLN A 96 -5.28 0.89 11.39
N LEU A 97 -5.50 0.90 12.71
CA LEU A 97 -5.57 2.13 13.52
C LEU A 97 -4.28 2.95 13.45
N ASN A 98 -3.13 2.27 13.57
CA ASN A 98 -1.79 2.85 13.48
C ASN A 98 -1.16 2.44 12.14
N ASP A 99 -1.63 3.05 11.05
CA ASP A 99 -1.06 2.89 9.72
C ASP A 99 0.21 3.74 9.57
N LYS A 100 1.08 3.35 8.64
CA LYS A 100 2.25 4.15 8.24
C LYS A 100 2.06 4.63 6.83
N VAL A 101 2.46 5.88 6.57
CA VAL A 101 2.27 6.45 5.25
C VAL A 101 3.14 5.75 4.19
N PRO A 102 2.53 5.26 3.10
CA PRO A 102 3.24 4.67 1.99
C PRO A 102 4.31 5.63 1.48
N SER A 103 5.55 5.15 1.46
CA SER A 103 6.72 5.96 1.15
C SER A 103 7.59 5.24 0.12
N ILE A 104 8.00 5.98 -0.91
CA ILE A 104 8.93 5.53 -1.94
C ILE A 104 10.26 6.27 -1.75
N TYR A 105 11.31 5.50 -1.50
CA TYR A 105 12.68 5.98 -1.46
C TYR A 105 13.29 5.86 -2.84
N LYS A 106 13.68 6.99 -3.42
CA LYS A 106 14.31 7.04 -4.74
C LYS A 106 15.77 7.43 -4.60
N TYR A 107 16.63 6.75 -5.33
CA TYR A 107 18.03 7.12 -5.46
C TYR A 107 18.49 6.96 -6.90
N SER A 108 19.38 7.85 -7.33
CA SER A 108 19.99 7.81 -8.64
C SER A 108 21.48 8.10 -8.55
N PHE A 109 22.22 7.48 -9.44
CA PHE A 109 23.64 7.72 -9.65
C PHE A 109 23.92 7.63 -11.15
N GLY A 110 24.56 8.64 -11.72
CA GLY A 110 24.88 8.67 -13.13
C GLY A 110 26.22 9.33 -13.39
N ILE A 111 26.90 8.87 -14.42
CA ILE A 111 28.16 9.41 -14.92
C ILE A 111 27.96 9.72 -16.40
N GLN A 112 28.16 10.97 -16.76
CA GLN A 112 28.18 11.44 -18.14
C GLN A 112 29.60 11.84 -18.50
N ARG A 113 30.07 11.46 -19.70
CA ARG A 113 31.35 11.88 -20.25
C ARG A 113 31.27 12.20 -21.73
N GLU A 114 31.81 13.35 -22.11
CA GLU A 114 32.12 13.70 -23.49
C GLU A 114 33.48 13.10 -23.87
N LEU A 115 33.52 12.33 -24.97
CA LEU A 115 34.75 11.71 -25.48
C LEU A 115 35.34 12.50 -26.66
N LYS A 116 34.47 13.04 -27.52
CA LYS A 116 34.80 13.92 -28.65
C LYS A 116 33.70 14.96 -28.79
N LYS A 117 33.95 16.06 -29.52
CA LYS A 117 32.96 17.14 -29.75
C LYS A 117 31.56 16.65 -30.16
N ASP A 118 31.49 15.51 -30.83
CA ASP A 118 30.24 14.95 -31.36
C ASP A 118 29.83 13.61 -30.68
N LEU A 119 30.51 13.20 -29.60
CA LEU A 119 30.24 11.93 -28.92
C LEU A 119 30.26 12.09 -27.40
N SER A 120 29.10 11.82 -26.79
CA SER A 120 28.94 11.71 -25.34
C SER A 120 28.36 10.35 -24.96
N ILE A 121 28.73 9.87 -23.77
CA ILE A 121 28.22 8.64 -23.16
C ILE A 121 27.66 8.99 -21.79
N ASP A 122 26.46 8.49 -21.49
CA ASP A 122 25.84 8.57 -20.18
C ASP A 122 25.51 7.16 -19.69
N ILE A 123 25.87 6.88 -18.44
CA ILE A 123 25.50 5.66 -17.74
C ILE A 123 24.83 6.08 -16.45
N SER A 124 23.59 5.65 -16.26
CA SER A 124 22.78 5.99 -15.10
C SER A 124 22.14 4.76 -14.48
N TYR A 125 22.20 4.68 -13.15
CA TYR A 125 21.55 3.67 -12.32
C TYR A 125 20.51 4.33 -11.42
N VAL A 126 19.30 3.80 -11.42
CA VAL A 126 18.17 4.33 -10.64
C VAL A 126 17.56 3.20 -9.84
N GLY A 127 17.32 3.44 -8.55
CA GLY A 127 16.66 2.50 -7.66
C GLY A 127 15.45 3.12 -6.96
N ASN A 128 14.41 2.30 -6.79
CA ASN A 128 13.19 2.68 -6.08
C ASN A 128 12.87 1.60 -5.05
N VAL A 129 12.66 1.99 -3.80
CA VAL A 129 12.23 1.09 -2.74
C VAL A 129 10.96 1.62 -2.12
N ALA A 130 9.86 0.87 -2.27
CA ALA A 130 8.60 1.17 -1.63
C ALA A 130 8.51 0.52 -0.24
N ARG A 131 8.02 1.28 0.74
CA ARG A 131 7.79 0.83 2.12
C ARG A 131 6.41 1.23 2.58
N HIS A 132 5.85 0.44 3.50
CA HIS A 132 4.51 0.66 4.06
C HIS A 132 3.42 0.70 2.99
N LEU A 133 3.57 -0.14 1.96
CA LEU A 133 2.54 -0.33 0.96
C LEU A 133 1.28 -0.88 1.63
N ILE A 134 0.13 -0.47 1.10
CA ILE A 134 -1.16 -0.85 1.63
C ILE A 134 -1.45 -2.29 1.22
N GLN A 135 -1.95 -3.06 2.18
CA GLN A 135 -2.25 -4.47 1.98
C GLN A 135 -3.60 -4.79 2.61
N GLY A 136 -4.40 -5.60 1.93
CA GLY A 136 -5.53 -6.29 2.54
C GLY A 136 -5.04 -7.63 3.06
N ILE A 137 -5.12 -7.85 4.37
CA ILE A 137 -4.76 -9.13 4.99
C ILE A 137 -6.03 -9.80 5.52
N ASN A 138 -6.13 -11.11 5.33
CA ASN A 138 -7.17 -11.90 5.97
C ASN A 138 -6.70 -12.32 7.35
N ILE A 139 -7.31 -11.78 8.40
CA ILE A 139 -6.97 -12.10 9.79
C ILE A 139 -7.28 -13.55 10.19
N ASN A 140 -8.16 -14.22 9.45
CA ASN A 140 -8.53 -15.61 9.68
C ASN A 140 -7.68 -16.59 8.84
N GLU A 141 -6.76 -16.09 8.02
CA GLU A 141 -5.92 -16.95 7.19
C GLU A 141 -4.87 -17.65 8.06
N VAL A 142 -4.81 -18.97 7.92
CA VAL A 142 -3.81 -19.79 8.63
C VAL A 142 -2.43 -19.36 8.15
N PRO A 143 -1.53 -18.94 9.06
CA PRO A 143 -0.21 -18.46 8.67
C PRO A 143 0.54 -19.51 7.86
N TYR A 144 1.28 -19.07 6.84
CA TYR A 144 2.09 -19.96 6.02
C TYR A 144 3.03 -20.80 6.90
N GLY A 145 2.97 -22.13 6.70
CA GLY A 145 3.74 -23.10 7.48
C GLY A 145 3.22 -23.41 8.89
N ALA A 146 2.07 -22.87 9.29
CA ALA A 146 1.44 -23.24 10.56
C ALA A 146 1.11 -24.74 10.62
N HIS A 147 0.79 -25.39 9.51
CA HIS A 147 0.56 -26.85 9.45
C HIS A 147 1.83 -27.70 9.64
N PHE A 148 3.02 -27.12 9.49
CA PHE A 148 4.30 -27.81 9.72
C PHE A 148 4.81 -27.66 11.16
N LYS A 149 4.12 -26.88 12.00
CA LYS A 149 4.47 -26.74 13.41
C LYS A 149 4.00 -28.00 14.17
N PRO A 150 4.87 -28.66 14.97
CA PRO A 150 4.48 -29.82 15.77
C PRO A 150 3.28 -29.57 16.69
N GLN A 151 3.09 -28.31 17.11
CA GLN A 151 1.97 -27.91 17.98
C GLN A 151 0.61 -27.90 17.27
N ASN A 152 0.60 -27.92 15.93
CA ASN A 152 -0.62 -27.85 15.11
C ASN A 152 -0.86 -29.16 14.33
N GLN A 153 -0.10 -30.21 14.64
CA GLN A 153 -0.35 -31.55 14.13
C GLN A 153 -1.42 -32.17 15.02
N ASP A 154 -2.59 -32.48 14.45
CA ASP A 154 -3.61 -33.26 15.14
C ASP A 154 -3.00 -34.62 15.53
N SER A 155 -3.15 -34.97 16.82
CA SER A 155 -2.70 -36.24 17.40
C SER A 155 -3.54 -37.42 16.95
#